data_AF-A0A940TM50-F1
#
_entry.id   AF-A0A940TM50-F1
#
_cell.length_a   1.000
_cell.length_b   1.000
_cell.length_c   1.000
_cell.angle_alpha   90.00
_cell.angle_beta   90.00
_cell.angle_gamma   90.00
#
_symmetry.space_group_name_H-M   'P 1'
#
loop_
_entity.id
_entity.type
_entity.pdbx_description
1 polymer ?
#
loop_
_entity_poly.entity_id
_entity_poly.type
_entity_poly.pdbx_seq_one_letter_code
_entity_poly.pdbx_strand_id
1 'polypeptide(L)'
;MLTMLEEAGVKALYNNTFIDVKMKKLSKKETAIEAVVVKNAAGLQAIKGKIFVDGSGTAEVVARAGAPYVRGGGPQPPAVATDKQNRPLPGGLLWTMGGVDFEEVSKYQKSYGDPALSKLIAAAVAAGDIPSDLFRPRLEGKCVYGNLYIGHPTLDMNPIEGPGSFILWENVPYEWALHIDDDAKDEVRAKTALRRFIDAEARFLNKYVPGFKNA
;
A
#
# COMPACT_ATOMS: atom_id res chain seq x y z
N MET A 1 1.46 15.44 -17.52
CA MET A 1 1.15 16.06 -16.20
C MET A 1 2.05 17.27 -15.94
N LEU A 2 3.38 17.18 -16.02
CA LEU A 2 4.29 18.32 -15.82
C LEU A 2 3.90 19.56 -16.63
N THR A 3 3.71 19.41 -17.95
CA THR A 3 3.31 20.51 -18.85
C THR A 3 2.06 21.25 -18.37
N MET A 4 1.04 20.53 -17.90
CA MET A 4 -0.19 21.13 -17.38
C MET A 4 0.05 21.97 -16.12
N LEU A 5 0.98 21.54 -15.26
CA LEU A 5 1.33 22.29 -14.05
C LEU A 5 2.09 23.57 -14.42
N GLU A 6 3.02 23.48 -15.37
CA GLU A 6 3.78 24.62 -15.87
C GLU A 6 2.88 25.66 -16.56
N GLU A 7 1.97 25.21 -17.43
CA GLU A 7 0.97 26.06 -18.09
C GLU A 7 0.06 26.78 -17.08
N ALA A 8 -0.28 26.11 -15.98
CA ALA A 8 -1.06 26.69 -14.89
C ALA A 8 -0.23 27.57 -13.92
N GLY A 9 1.08 27.73 -14.16
CA GLY A 9 1.98 28.49 -13.28
C GLY A 9 2.24 27.83 -11.92
N VAL A 10 2.00 26.53 -11.80
CA VAL A 10 2.21 25.76 -10.57
C VAL A 10 3.69 25.42 -10.43
N LYS A 11 4.31 25.85 -9.34
CA LYS A 11 5.67 25.42 -8.99
C LYS A 11 5.65 24.05 -8.31
N ALA A 12 5.85 22.99 -9.09
CA ALA A 12 6.00 21.64 -8.56
C ALA A 12 7.37 21.48 -7.86
N LEU A 13 7.36 20.93 -6.64
CA LEU A 13 8.57 20.65 -5.86
C LEU A 13 8.77 19.13 -5.76
N TYR A 14 9.53 18.57 -6.69
CA TYR A 14 9.86 17.14 -6.71
C TYR A 14 10.91 16.79 -5.65
N ASN A 15 10.97 15.53 -5.22
CA ASN A 15 11.91 15.03 -4.20
C ASN A 15 11.87 15.84 -2.88
N ASN A 16 10.68 16.25 -2.47
CA ASN A 16 10.44 16.90 -1.19
C ASN A 16 9.60 15.95 -0.31
N THR A 17 10.18 15.50 0.80
CA THR A 17 9.49 14.68 1.80
C THR A 17 8.89 15.61 2.85
N PHE A 18 7.59 15.49 3.13
CA PHE A 18 6.95 16.18 4.25
C PHE A 18 7.49 15.65 5.58
N ILE A 19 7.72 16.55 6.54
CA ILE A 19 8.26 16.20 7.87
C ILE A 19 7.30 16.62 8.98
N ASP A 20 6.84 17.87 8.94
CA ASP A 20 5.97 18.42 9.98
C ASP A 20 5.28 19.72 9.54
N VAL A 21 4.45 20.28 10.39
CA VAL A 21 3.93 21.65 10.25
C VAL A 21 4.43 22.56 11.35
N LYS A 22 4.71 23.81 11.00
CA LYS A 22 4.93 24.88 11.97
C LYS A 22 3.61 25.59 12.23
N MET A 23 3.10 25.47 13.46
CA MET A 23 1.87 26.14 13.88
C MET A 23 2.15 27.56 14.37
N LYS A 24 1.27 28.52 14.03
CA LYS A 24 1.21 29.85 14.66
C LYS A 24 -0.05 29.96 15.50
N LYS A 25 0.07 30.59 16.67
CA LYS A 25 -1.09 31.01 17.47
C LYS A 25 -1.64 32.30 16.87
N LEU A 26 -2.94 32.32 16.61
CA LEU A 26 -3.69 33.52 16.24
C LEU A 26 -4.35 34.15 17.48
N SER A 27 -4.80 33.31 18.41
CA SER A 27 -5.36 33.71 19.70
C SER A 27 -5.13 32.61 20.76
N LYS A 28 -5.76 32.74 21.95
CA LYS A 28 -5.72 31.69 22.98
C LYS A 28 -6.38 30.37 22.53
N LYS A 29 -7.34 30.42 21.61
CA LYS A 29 -8.13 29.26 21.15
C LYS A 29 -7.97 28.96 19.66
N GLU A 30 -7.16 29.74 18.95
CA GLU A 30 -7.07 29.69 17.51
C GLU A 30 -5.62 29.56 17.05
N THR A 31 -5.39 28.63 16.16
CA THR A 31 -4.09 28.35 15.55
C THR A 31 -4.25 28.18 14.06
N ALA A 32 -3.20 28.47 13.31
CA ALA A 32 -3.13 28.20 11.89
C ALA A 32 -1.75 27.64 11.53
N ILE A 33 -1.66 26.95 10.41
CA ILE A 33 -0.37 26.53 9.85
C ILE A 33 0.35 27.80 9.36
N GLU A 34 1.58 28.02 9.83
CA GLU A 34 2.48 29.06 9.33
C GLU A 34 3.26 28.56 8.11
N ALA A 35 3.76 27.33 8.21
CA ALA A 35 4.57 26.67 7.19
C ALA A 35 4.47 25.15 7.28
N VAL A 36 4.74 24.46 6.18
CA VAL A 36 5.12 23.04 6.19
C VAL A 36 6.63 22.93 6.27
N VAL A 37 7.13 21.91 6.97
CA VAL A 37 8.54 21.55 7.02
C VAL A 37 8.74 20.37 6.08
N VAL A 38 9.69 20.52 5.15
CA VAL A 38 10.05 19.49 4.17
C VAL A 38 11.54 19.19 4.24
N LYS A 39 11.91 17.99 3.82
CA LYS A 39 13.30 17.58 3.58
C LYS A 39 13.53 17.39 2.09
N ASN A 40 14.59 17.99 1.57
CA ASN A 40 15.05 17.79 0.20
C ASN A 40 16.59 17.79 0.13
N ALA A 41 17.16 17.88 -1.08
CA ALA A 41 18.61 17.88 -1.29
C ALA A 41 19.35 19.04 -0.58
N ALA A 42 18.66 20.14 -0.27
CA ALA A 42 19.20 21.27 0.48
C ALA A 42 18.99 21.14 2.01
N GLY A 43 18.50 19.98 2.48
CA GLY A 43 18.22 19.73 3.89
C GLY A 43 16.77 20.07 4.28
N LEU A 44 16.58 20.55 5.52
CA LEU A 44 15.26 20.92 6.03
C LEU A 44 14.90 22.35 5.63
N GLN A 45 13.69 22.53 5.11
CA GLN A 45 13.17 23.82 4.69
C GLN A 45 11.75 24.03 5.21
N ALA A 46 11.42 25.28 5.55
CA ALA A 46 10.07 25.68 5.90
C ALA A 46 9.44 26.44 4.73
N ILE A 47 8.33 25.93 4.20
CA ILE A 47 7.59 26.54 3.10
C ILE A 47 6.34 27.20 3.67
N LYS A 48 6.30 28.53 3.60
CA LYS A 48 5.15 29.33 4.05
C LYS A 48 4.05 29.33 2.98
N GLY A 49 2.81 29.35 3.45
CA GLY A 49 1.63 29.39 2.59
C GLY A 49 0.50 30.16 3.27
N LYS A 50 -0.49 30.58 2.48
CA LYS A 50 -1.74 31.16 3.01
C LYS A 50 -2.79 30.07 3.23
N ILE A 51 -2.83 29.11 2.31
CA ILE A 51 -3.77 27.98 2.28
C ILE A 51 -2.91 26.73 2.10
N PHE A 52 -3.26 25.68 2.85
CA PHE A 52 -2.63 24.37 2.77
C PHE A 52 -3.70 23.36 2.41
N VAL A 53 -3.47 22.60 1.34
CA VAL A 53 -4.36 21.53 0.90
C VAL A 53 -3.64 20.21 1.14
N ASP A 54 -4.23 19.34 1.96
CA ASP A 54 -3.66 18.02 2.24
C ASP A 54 -4.07 17.04 1.13
N GLY A 55 -3.09 16.64 0.33
CA GLY A 55 -3.21 15.61 -0.70
C GLY A 55 -2.34 14.39 -0.42
N SER A 56 -1.97 14.14 0.85
CA SER A 56 -1.07 13.04 1.24
C SER A 56 -1.70 11.65 1.06
N GLY A 57 -3.03 11.56 1.03
CA GLY A 57 -3.76 10.29 1.03
C GLY A 57 -3.93 9.65 2.41
N THR A 58 -3.11 10.06 3.39
CA THR A 58 -3.11 9.56 4.79
C THR A 58 -3.43 10.64 5.82
N ALA A 59 -3.75 11.86 5.36
CA ALA A 59 -4.07 13.03 6.20
C ALA A 59 -2.90 13.52 7.09
N GLU A 60 -1.65 13.34 6.64
CA GLU A 60 -0.45 13.70 7.40
C GLU A 60 -0.40 15.18 7.81
N VAL A 61 -0.76 16.10 6.91
CA VAL A 61 -0.72 17.54 7.22
C VAL A 61 -1.80 17.88 8.25
N VAL A 62 -3.00 17.32 8.09
CA VAL A 62 -4.12 17.49 9.03
C VAL A 62 -3.75 16.97 10.42
N ALA A 63 -3.20 15.75 10.49
CA ALA A 63 -2.79 15.11 11.73
C ALA A 63 -1.70 15.93 12.45
N ARG A 64 -0.67 16.38 11.73
CA ARG A 64 0.42 17.21 12.31
C ARG A 64 -0.04 18.61 12.73
N ALA A 65 -1.07 19.15 12.08
CA ALA A 65 -1.69 20.39 12.50
C ALA A 65 -2.57 20.26 13.76
N GLY A 66 -2.78 19.04 14.27
CA GLY A 66 -3.66 18.76 15.39
C GLY A 66 -5.14 18.92 15.06
N ALA A 67 -5.50 18.92 13.77
CA ALA A 67 -6.89 18.98 13.33
C ALA A 67 -7.54 17.59 13.44
N PRO A 68 -8.86 17.50 13.65
CA PRO A 68 -9.56 16.22 13.67
C PRO A 68 -9.41 15.46 12.36
N TYR A 69 -9.06 14.18 12.45
CA TYR A 69 -8.96 13.27 11.31
C TYR A 69 -9.42 11.86 11.70
N VAL A 70 -9.70 11.02 10.70
CA VAL A 70 -9.98 9.59 10.87
C VAL A 70 -8.79 8.83 10.33
N ARG A 71 -8.19 7.98 11.18
CA ARG A 71 -7.06 7.14 10.78
C ARG A 71 -7.48 6.13 9.71
N GLY A 72 -6.52 5.78 8.86
CA GLY A 72 -6.59 4.55 8.07
C GLY A 72 -6.71 3.34 9.00
N GLY A 73 -7.43 2.32 8.54
CA GLY A 73 -7.68 1.15 9.38
C GLY A 73 -8.50 0.04 8.76
N GLY A 74 -9.28 0.34 7.71
CA GLY A 74 -10.20 -0.63 7.14
C GLY A 74 -11.17 -1.24 8.16
N PRO A 75 -11.90 -2.30 7.75
CA PRO A 75 -12.68 -3.14 8.64
C PRO A 75 -11.79 -3.75 9.72
N GLN A 76 -12.24 -3.70 10.96
CA GLN A 76 -11.53 -4.32 12.08
C GLN A 76 -11.86 -5.82 12.12
N PRO A 77 -10.88 -6.71 12.34
CA PRO A 77 -11.15 -8.13 12.51
C PRO A 77 -12.13 -8.38 13.68
N PRO A 78 -12.94 -9.46 13.64
CA PRO A 78 -13.86 -9.79 14.73
C PRO A 78 -13.19 -9.97 16.10
N ALA A 79 -11.89 -10.27 16.11
CA ALA A 79 -11.08 -10.44 17.32
C ALA A 79 -10.67 -9.11 17.99
N VAL A 80 -10.98 -7.96 17.39
CA VAL A 80 -10.66 -6.62 17.91
C VAL A 80 -11.95 -5.93 18.36
N ALA A 81 -11.91 -5.21 19.49
CA ALA A 81 -13.05 -4.44 19.97
C ALA A 81 -13.47 -3.40 18.92
N THR A 82 -14.70 -3.52 18.41
CA THR A 82 -15.22 -2.64 17.36
C THR A 82 -15.73 -1.32 17.94
N ASP A 83 -15.25 -0.21 17.39
CA ASP A 83 -15.58 1.15 17.88
C ASP A 83 -16.53 1.93 16.95
N LYS A 84 -17.20 1.22 16.02
CA LYS A 84 -18.16 1.76 15.04
C LYS A 84 -17.61 2.83 14.09
N GLN A 85 -16.29 3.08 14.09
CA GLN A 85 -15.69 4.10 13.24
C GLN A 85 -15.43 3.53 11.83
N ASN A 86 -16.00 4.18 10.81
CA ASN A 86 -15.72 3.82 9.41
C ASN A 86 -14.36 4.40 9.01
N ARG A 87 -13.42 3.53 8.61
CA ARG A 87 -12.05 3.90 8.28
C ARG A 87 -11.74 3.58 6.83
N PRO A 88 -11.05 4.46 6.09
CA PRO A 88 -10.55 4.11 4.76
C PRO A 88 -9.58 2.93 4.87
N LEU A 89 -9.52 2.09 3.84
CA LEU A 89 -8.47 1.07 3.68
C LEU A 89 -7.28 1.73 2.99
N PRO A 90 -6.12 1.87 3.65
CA PRO A 90 -4.91 2.33 2.99
C PRO A 90 -4.32 1.21 2.14
N GLY A 91 -3.59 1.57 1.09
CA GLY A 91 -2.86 0.59 0.26
C GLY A 91 -1.79 -0.16 1.04
N GLY A 92 -1.51 -1.40 0.64
CA GLY A 92 -0.39 -2.20 1.14
C GLY A 92 0.94 -1.84 0.45
N LEU A 93 1.98 -2.62 0.74
CA LEU A 93 3.25 -2.54 0.03
C LEU A 93 3.07 -3.08 -1.40
N LEU A 94 3.77 -2.47 -2.36
CA LEU A 94 3.84 -2.95 -3.73
C LEU A 94 5.28 -3.38 -4.01
N TRP A 95 5.45 -4.44 -4.79
CA TRP A 95 6.74 -4.90 -5.26
C TRP A 95 6.67 -5.29 -6.73
N THR A 96 7.80 -5.35 -7.41
CA THR A 96 7.86 -5.71 -8.84
C THR A 96 8.67 -6.97 -9.06
N MET A 97 8.27 -7.75 -10.06
CA MET A 97 8.97 -8.94 -10.49
C MET A 97 9.04 -8.96 -12.03
N GLY A 98 10.25 -9.19 -12.56
CA GLY A 98 10.50 -9.34 -14.00
C GLY A 98 10.47 -10.81 -14.43
N GLY A 99 10.69 -11.09 -15.71
CA GLY A 99 10.87 -12.46 -16.22
C GLY A 99 9.61 -13.34 -16.23
N VAL A 100 8.43 -12.76 -16.08
CA VAL A 100 7.16 -13.49 -16.04
C VAL A 100 6.62 -13.79 -17.45
N ASP A 101 6.43 -15.06 -17.77
CA ASP A 101 5.63 -15.52 -18.90
C ASP A 101 4.15 -15.65 -18.49
N PHE A 102 3.41 -14.56 -18.70
CA PHE A 102 1.98 -14.50 -18.38
C PHE A 102 1.13 -15.42 -19.26
N GLU A 103 1.58 -15.75 -20.47
CA GLU A 103 0.85 -16.68 -21.33
C GLU A 103 0.84 -18.07 -20.71
N GLU A 104 1.98 -18.50 -20.13
CA GLU A 104 2.08 -19.76 -19.41
C GLU A 104 1.23 -19.78 -18.13
N VAL A 105 1.21 -18.67 -17.36
CA VAL A 105 0.32 -18.53 -16.19
C VAL A 105 -1.15 -18.70 -16.63
N SER A 106 -1.58 -18.00 -17.68
CA SER A 106 -2.95 -18.03 -18.18
C SER A 106 -3.35 -19.42 -18.69
N LYS A 107 -2.41 -20.12 -19.37
CA LYS A 107 -2.61 -21.51 -19.82
C LYS A 107 -2.85 -22.42 -18.62
N TYR A 108 -2.03 -22.33 -17.58
CA TYR A 108 -2.23 -23.10 -16.35
C TYR A 108 -3.60 -22.85 -15.73
N GLN A 109 -3.94 -21.58 -15.47
CA GLN A 109 -5.21 -21.18 -14.84
C GLN A 109 -6.43 -21.78 -15.58
N LYS A 110 -6.41 -21.73 -16.92
CA LYS A 110 -7.48 -22.26 -17.77
C LYS A 110 -7.51 -23.77 -17.82
N SER A 111 -6.38 -24.41 -18.12
CA SER A 111 -6.30 -25.87 -18.32
C SER A 111 -6.57 -26.65 -17.04
N TYR A 112 -6.19 -26.11 -15.89
CA TYR A 112 -6.35 -26.78 -14.60
C TYR A 112 -7.56 -26.27 -13.81
N GLY A 113 -8.32 -25.30 -14.33
CA GLY A 113 -9.43 -24.68 -13.62
C GLY A 113 -9.00 -24.13 -12.27
N ASP A 114 -7.89 -23.38 -12.25
CA ASP A 114 -7.31 -22.78 -11.04
C ASP A 114 -7.04 -21.28 -11.22
N PRO A 115 -8.09 -20.47 -11.44
CA PRO A 115 -7.94 -19.04 -11.78
C PRO A 115 -7.28 -18.21 -10.67
N ALA A 116 -7.40 -18.63 -9.41
CA ALA A 116 -6.82 -17.95 -8.26
C ALA A 116 -5.53 -18.62 -7.74
N LEU A 117 -4.96 -19.59 -8.49
CA LEU A 117 -3.80 -20.40 -8.08
C LEU A 117 -3.98 -21.11 -6.73
N SER A 118 -5.22 -21.31 -6.29
CA SER A 118 -5.57 -21.85 -4.98
C SER A 118 -5.05 -23.28 -4.79
N LYS A 119 -4.92 -24.06 -5.87
CA LYS A 119 -4.35 -25.42 -5.78
C LYS A 119 -2.85 -25.37 -5.54
N LEU A 120 -2.14 -24.47 -6.22
CA LEU A 120 -0.70 -24.27 -6.01
C LEU A 120 -0.41 -23.71 -4.63
N ILE A 121 -1.20 -22.73 -4.18
CA ILE A 121 -1.11 -22.15 -2.83
C ILE A 121 -1.30 -23.25 -1.78
N ALA A 122 -2.36 -24.07 -1.91
CA ALA A 122 -2.62 -25.17 -0.98
C ALA A 122 -1.46 -26.18 -0.94
N ALA A 123 -0.87 -26.51 -2.10
CA ALA A 123 0.27 -27.40 -2.19
C ALA A 123 1.52 -26.82 -1.49
N ALA A 124 1.79 -25.52 -1.68
CA ALA A 124 2.92 -24.84 -1.04
C ALA A 124 2.75 -24.71 0.48
N VAL A 125 1.53 -24.41 0.96
CA VAL A 125 1.21 -24.43 2.39
C VAL A 125 1.37 -25.83 2.98
N ALA A 126 0.86 -26.87 2.31
CA ALA A 126 1.00 -28.26 2.77
C ALA A 126 2.47 -28.73 2.82
N ALA A 127 3.32 -28.20 1.95
CA ALA A 127 4.77 -28.45 1.95
C ALA A 127 5.54 -27.62 3.00
N GLY A 128 4.93 -26.60 3.60
CA GLY A 128 5.58 -25.67 4.51
C GLY A 128 6.50 -24.64 3.83
N ASP A 129 6.36 -24.47 2.51
CA ASP A 129 7.20 -23.57 1.72
C ASP A 129 6.81 -22.09 1.84
N ILE A 130 5.55 -21.84 2.22
CA ILE A 130 5.01 -20.51 2.51
C ILE A 130 4.23 -20.52 3.82
N PRO A 131 4.19 -19.39 4.55
CA PRO A 131 3.42 -19.31 5.78
C PRO A 131 1.92 -19.20 5.45
N SER A 132 1.07 -19.74 6.32
CA SER A 132 -0.38 -19.85 6.10
C SER A 132 -1.10 -18.50 6.04
N ASP A 133 -0.47 -17.43 6.52
CA ASP A 133 -0.98 -16.07 6.56
C ASP A 133 -0.55 -15.21 5.36
N LEU A 134 0.28 -15.74 4.45
CA LEU A 134 0.68 -15.06 3.22
C LEU A 134 -0.54 -14.75 2.33
N PHE A 135 -1.28 -15.80 1.94
CA PHE A 135 -2.49 -15.71 1.11
C PHE A 135 -3.74 -15.95 1.96
N ARG A 136 -4.18 -14.92 2.66
CA ARG A 136 -5.32 -14.98 3.60
C ARG A 136 -6.62 -14.51 2.94
N PRO A 137 -7.78 -15.17 3.09
CA PRO A 137 -9.05 -14.66 2.54
C PRO A 137 -9.29 -13.20 2.93
N ARG A 138 -9.88 -12.41 2.01
CA ARG A 138 -10.31 -11.05 2.33
C ARG A 138 -11.29 -11.10 3.49
N LEU A 139 -11.11 -10.23 4.49
CA LEU A 139 -11.94 -10.26 5.69
C LEU A 139 -13.42 -10.02 5.35
N GLU A 140 -13.74 -9.00 4.53
CA GLU A 140 -15.10 -8.66 4.09
C GLU A 140 -15.12 -7.87 2.76
N GLY A 141 -16.30 -7.73 2.12
CA GLY A 141 -16.53 -6.83 0.96
C GLY A 141 -16.63 -7.52 -0.41
N LYS A 142 -17.33 -6.88 -1.36
CA LYS A 142 -17.42 -7.35 -2.76
C LYS A 142 -16.15 -6.99 -3.54
N CYS A 143 -15.72 -7.85 -4.47
CA CYS A 143 -14.70 -7.46 -5.45
C CYS A 143 -15.23 -6.28 -6.26
N VAL A 144 -14.65 -5.10 -6.06
CA VAL A 144 -15.08 -3.88 -6.76
C VAL A 144 -14.69 -3.95 -8.25
N TYR A 145 -13.77 -4.85 -8.62
CA TYR A 145 -13.26 -5.05 -9.97
C TYR A 145 -13.93 -6.22 -10.74
N GLY A 146 -14.97 -6.84 -10.19
CA GLY A 146 -15.72 -7.92 -10.87
C GLY A 146 -14.94 -9.24 -11.04
N ASN A 147 -15.26 -10.03 -12.08
CA ASN A 147 -14.56 -11.29 -12.43
C ASN A 147 -13.19 -11.06 -13.08
N LEU A 148 -12.81 -9.80 -13.33
CA LEU A 148 -11.49 -9.37 -13.80
C LEU A 148 -10.76 -8.80 -12.60
N TYR A 149 -10.32 -9.69 -11.73
CA TYR A 149 -9.96 -9.34 -10.36
C TYR A 149 -8.58 -8.68 -10.28
N ILE A 150 -8.55 -7.49 -9.66
CA ILE A 150 -7.35 -6.76 -9.21
C ILE A 150 -7.63 -6.40 -7.74
N GLY A 151 -6.70 -6.65 -6.82
CA GLY A 151 -6.73 -6.19 -5.43
C GLY A 151 -7.24 -7.21 -4.39
N HIS A 152 -6.31 -7.87 -3.67
CA HIS A 152 -6.45 -8.74 -2.47
C HIS A 152 -6.58 -10.26 -2.75
N PRO A 153 -6.46 -11.15 -1.76
CA PRO A 153 -5.27 -11.93 -1.38
C PRO A 153 -4.84 -13.04 -2.38
N THR A 154 -4.88 -12.74 -3.66
CA THR A 154 -4.31 -13.56 -4.73
C THR A 154 -3.10 -12.84 -5.29
N LEU A 155 -2.22 -13.58 -5.95
CA LEU A 155 -1.17 -13.05 -6.82
C LEU A 155 -1.77 -11.96 -7.73
N ASP A 156 -1.57 -10.69 -7.37
CA ASP A 156 -2.03 -9.52 -8.12
C ASP A 156 -0.88 -9.10 -9.01
N MET A 157 -1.15 -8.89 -10.29
CA MET A 157 -0.12 -8.67 -11.28
C MET A 157 -0.61 -7.65 -12.28
N ASN A 158 -0.04 -6.44 -12.21
CA ASN A 158 -0.30 -5.43 -13.24
C ASN A 158 0.95 -5.26 -14.09
N PRO A 159 0.87 -5.44 -15.42
CA PRO A 159 2.03 -5.27 -16.27
C PRO A 159 2.55 -3.83 -16.15
N ILE A 160 3.85 -3.67 -15.96
CA ILE A 160 4.50 -2.36 -15.85
C ILE A 160 5.80 -2.32 -16.64
N GLU A 161 6.16 -1.15 -17.17
CA GLU A 161 7.46 -0.82 -17.81
C GLU A 161 7.82 -1.57 -19.10
N GLY A 162 7.58 -2.89 -19.19
CA GLY A 162 7.92 -3.73 -20.35
C GLY A 162 7.41 -5.18 -20.24
N PRO A 163 7.58 -5.99 -21.30
CA PRO A 163 7.12 -7.38 -21.33
C PRO A 163 7.67 -8.20 -20.15
N GLY A 164 6.80 -8.94 -19.47
CA GLY A 164 7.16 -9.83 -18.38
C GLY A 164 7.49 -9.16 -17.04
N SER A 165 7.28 -7.85 -16.92
CA SER A 165 7.41 -7.13 -15.66
C SER A 165 6.02 -6.82 -15.07
N PHE A 166 5.83 -7.19 -13.81
CA PHE A 166 4.56 -7.05 -13.12
C PHE A 166 4.73 -6.43 -11.73
N ILE A 167 3.75 -5.62 -11.33
CA ILE A 167 3.57 -5.18 -9.94
C ILE A 167 2.72 -6.18 -9.18
N LEU A 168 3.22 -6.58 -8.01
CA LEU A 168 2.57 -7.43 -7.03
C LEU A 168 2.15 -6.65 -5.79
N TRP A 169 0.96 -6.97 -5.29
CA TRP A 169 0.33 -6.31 -4.16
C TRP A 169 0.44 -7.16 -2.91
N GLU A 170 0.98 -6.58 -1.85
CA GLU A 170 1.07 -7.23 -0.55
C GLU A 170 -0.18 -7.00 0.32
N ASN A 171 -0.22 -7.77 1.41
CA ASN A 171 -1.22 -7.62 2.46
C ASN A 171 -1.31 -6.18 2.99
N VAL A 172 -2.50 -5.82 3.46
CA VAL A 172 -2.77 -4.51 4.09
C VAL A 172 -2.56 -4.62 5.61
N PRO A 173 -1.54 -3.97 6.20
CA PRO A 173 -1.24 -4.08 7.63
C PRO A 173 -2.37 -3.64 8.55
N TYR A 174 -3.23 -2.75 8.07
CA TYR A 174 -4.39 -2.25 8.82
C TYR A 174 -5.40 -3.35 9.17
N GLU A 175 -5.49 -4.41 8.37
CA GLU A 175 -6.30 -5.58 8.70
C GLU A 175 -5.70 -6.42 9.85
N TRP A 176 -4.46 -6.15 10.26
CA TRP A 176 -3.84 -6.69 11.48
C TRP A 176 -3.94 -5.72 12.66
N ALA A 177 -4.75 -4.67 12.52
CA ALA A 177 -4.86 -3.55 13.46
C ALA A 177 -3.51 -2.84 13.71
N LEU A 178 -2.62 -2.79 12.71
CA LEU A 178 -1.37 -2.04 12.77
C LEU A 178 -1.56 -0.62 12.23
N HIS A 179 -1.22 0.38 13.03
CA HIS A 179 -1.34 1.80 12.69
C HIS A 179 -0.01 2.38 12.20
N ILE A 180 0.39 1.99 10.99
CA ILE A 180 1.73 2.29 10.45
C ILE A 180 2.00 3.79 10.21
N ASP A 181 0.96 4.62 10.13
CA ASP A 181 1.09 6.06 9.88
C ASP A 181 1.46 6.86 11.14
N ASP A 182 1.17 6.34 12.34
CA ASP A 182 1.38 7.08 13.60
C ASP A 182 1.88 6.26 14.81
N ASP A 183 2.09 4.95 14.66
CA ASP A 183 2.79 4.12 15.65
C ASP A 183 4.05 3.48 15.03
N ALA A 184 5.22 3.85 15.55
CA ALA A 184 6.51 3.39 15.05
C ALA A 184 6.74 1.88 15.25
N LYS A 185 6.15 1.26 16.28
CA LYS A 185 6.29 -0.19 16.51
C LYS A 185 5.44 -0.95 15.51
N ASP A 186 4.23 -0.47 15.25
CA ASP A 186 3.35 -1.03 14.24
C ASP A 186 3.95 -0.90 12.83
N GLU A 187 4.54 0.26 12.52
CA GLU A 187 5.25 0.49 11.25
C GLU A 187 6.39 -0.54 11.05
N VAL A 188 7.26 -0.71 12.06
CA VAL A 188 8.37 -1.65 11.99
C VAL A 188 7.88 -3.10 11.87
N ARG A 189 6.85 -3.47 12.65
CA ARG A 189 6.25 -4.81 12.60
C ARG A 189 5.66 -5.09 11.22
N ALA A 190 4.86 -4.17 10.69
CA ALA A 190 4.24 -4.28 9.38
C ALA A 190 5.28 -4.41 8.27
N LYS A 191 6.25 -3.49 8.20
CA LYS A 191 7.30 -3.50 7.17
C LYS A 191 8.14 -4.77 7.23
N THR A 192 8.42 -5.28 8.42
CA THR A 192 9.17 -6.55 8.58
C THR A 192 8.35 -7.74 8.08
N ALA A 193 7.07 -7.82 8.44
CA ALA A 193 6.20 -8.91 8.01
C ALA A 193 6.00 -8.92 6.49
N LEU A 194 5.65 -7.76 5.90
CA LEU A 194 5.41 -7.66 4.46
C LEU A 194 6.67 -7.99 3.64
N ARG A 195 7.87 -7.62 4.11
CA ARG A 195 9.11 -8.00 3.41
C ARG A 195 9.39 -9.50 3.45
N ARG A 196 9.08 -10.15 4.58
CA ARG A 196 9.18 -11.62 4.67
C ARG A 196 8.18 -12.31 3.76
N PHE A 197 7.00 -11.70 3.58
CA PHE A 197 5.99 -12.18 2.64
C PHE A 197 6.44 -12.04 1.20
N ILE A 198 7.04 -10.92 0.80
CA ILE A 198 7.65 -10.76 -0.52
C ILE A 198 8.65 -11.89 -0.79
N ASP A 199 9.56 -12.14 0.15
CA ASP A 199 10.56 -13.20 -0.01
C ASP A 199 9.93 -14.61 -0.14
N ALA A 200 8.86 -14.88 0.63
CA ALA A 200 8.14 -16.14 0.58
C ALA A 200 7.32 -16.30 -0.71
N GLU A 201 6.63 -15.24 -1.13
CA GLU A 201 5.84 -15.17 -2.35
C GLU A 201 6.75 -15.33 -3.57
N ALA A 202 7.85 -14.60 -3.67
CA ALA A 202 8.80 -14.72 -4.78
C ALA A 202 9.33 -16.15 -4.96
N ARG A 203 9.63 -16.86 -3.85
CA ARG A 203 10.04 -18.27 -3.89
C ARG A 203 8.89 -19.19 -4.32
N PHE A 204 7.69 -18.97 -3.81
CA PHE A 204 6.50 -19.70 -4.21
C PHE A 204 6.24 -19.55 -5.72
N LEU A 205 6.26 -18.32 -6.22
CA LEU A 205 6.04 -18.02 -7.63
C LEU A 205 7.05 -18.75 -8.50
N ASN A 206 8.34 -18.58 -8.22
CA ASN A 206 9.43 -19.27 -8.94
C ASN A 206 9.28 -20.80 -8.94
N LYS A 207 8.93 -21.39 -7.79
CA LYS A 207 8.91 -22.85 -7.61
C LYS A 207 7.63 -23.51 -8.13
N TYR A 208 6.48 -22.88 -7.93
CA TYR A 208 5.17 -23.52 -8.11
C TYR A 208 4.41 -23.02 -9.32
N VAL A 209 4.57 -21.74 -9.71
CA VAL A 209 3.68 -21.11 -10.68
C VAL A 209 4.26 -21.19 -12.08
N PRO A 210 3.58 -21.86 -13.04
CA PRO A 210 4.00 -21.82 -14.43
C PRO A 210 4.08 -20.37 -14.94
N GLY A 211 5.15 -20.03 -15.65
CA GLY A 211 5.44 -18.68 -16.11
C GLY A 211 6.50 -17.93 -15.31
N PHE A 212 6.84 -18.39 -14.10
CA PHE A 212 7.76 -17.67 -13.20
C PHE A 212 9.16 -18.25 -13.11
N LYS A 213 9.52 -19.27 -13.89
CA LYS A 213 10.79 -20.02 -13.70
C LYS A 213 12.06 -19.20 -13.97
N ASN A 214 11.90 -18.09 -14.70
CA ASN A 214 12.99 -17.20 -15.11
C ASN A 214 12.88 -15.82 -14.44
N ALA A 215 12.05 -15.71 -13.39
CA ALA A 215 11.66 -14.46 -12.76
C ALA A 215 12.52 -14.12 -11.53
#